data_AF-A0A8T5MGS5-F1
#
_entry.id   AF-A0A8T5MGS5-F1
#
_cell.length_a   1.000
_cell.length_b   1.000
_cell.length_c   1.000
_cell.angle_alpha   90.00
_cell.angle_beta   90.00
_cell.angle_gamma   90.00
#
_symmetry.space_group_name_H-M   'P 1'
#
loop_
_entity.id
_entity.type
_entity.pdbx_description
1 polymer ?
#
loop_
_entity_poly.entity_id
_entity_poly.type
_entity_poly.pdbx_seq_one_letter_code
_entity_poly.pdbx_strand_id
1 'polypeptide(L)'
;MKIYKNSYLVIMIFLLIAMAGIFFSITKTVGHSVNINDVVEKISESGDNCTFLQTEHIVSGVSMVPVLNPSDEILAFEGYYNCNSVERGDIVLVGFDWRDKPLVKFARGLPGDAFGLKQVEDKFNILINGEVLVNSEGDAYVIDSKKADLISLYIGDYDGVIPVNTYLIMGNDPRGTYDSTKFGLIGQSSLIAKVHSEKN
;
A
#
# COMPACT_ATOMS: atom_id res chain seq x y z
N MET A 1 72.51 -45.92 -5.36
CA MET A 1 71.50 -46.77 -4.69
C MET A 1 70.46 -45.85 -4.06
N LYS A 2 69.18 -46.07 -4.39
CA LYS A 2 67.90 -45.57 -3.84
C LYS A 2 68.05 -44.61 -2.65
N ILE A 3 67.44 -43.42 -2.62
CA ILE A 3 66.12 -43.16 -2.00
C ILE A 3 65.70 -41.74 -2.39
N TYR A 4 64.84 -41.53 -3.40
CA TYR A 4 64.15 -40.23 -3.61
C TYR A 4 62.77 -40.38 -4.28
N LYS A 5 62.20 -41.60 -4.27
CA LYS A 5 60.89 -41.89 -4.87
C LYS A 5 59.74 -41.97 -3.84
N ASN A 6 60.05 -41.98 -2.54
CA ASN A 6 59.04 -42.12 -1.48
C ASN A 6 58.49 -40.79 -0.94
N SER A 7 59.23 -39.68 -0.99
CA SER A 7 58.72 -38.38 -0.46
C SER A 7 57.56 -37.83 -1.28
N TYR A 8 57.57 -38.00 -2.60
CA TYR A 8 56.49 -37.49 -3.47
C TYR A 8 55.19 -38.27 -3.27
N LEU A 9 55.29 -39.58 -3.02
CA LEU A 9 54.14 -40.44 -2.74
C LEU A 9 53.45 -40.06 -1.43
N VAL A 10 54.23 -39.77 -0.38
CA VAL A 10 53.69 -39.37 0.93
C VAL A 10 53.00 -38.01 0.86
N ILE A 11 53.60 -37.05 0.13
CA ILE A 11 53.00 -35.71 -0.07
C ILE A 11 51.69 -35.80 -0.87
N MET A 12 51.63 -36.66 -1.89
CA MET A 12 50.40 -36.87 -2.68
C MET A 12 49.28 -37.53 -1.88
N ILE A 13 49.61 -38.47 -0.98
CA ILE A 13 48.63 -39.11 -0.08
C ILE A 13 48.07 -38.08 0.92
N PHE A 14 48.90 -37.20 1.47
CA PHE A 14 48.43 -36.13 2.37
C PHE A 14 47.52 -35.11 1.66
N LEU A 15 47.84 -34.74 0.42
CA LEU A 15 46.97 -33.84 -0.37
C LEU A 15 45.61 -34.47 -0.70
N LEU A 16 45.57 -35.78 -1.00
CA LEU A 16 44.32 -36.49 -1.25
C LEU A 16 43.44 -36.60 0.01
N ILE A 17 44.03 -36.84 1.18
CA ILE A 17 43.29 -36.90 2.45
C ILE A 17 42.75 -35.51 2.82
N ALA A 18 43.53 -34.44 2.59
CA ALA A 18 43.08 -33.07 2.84
C ALA A 18 41.92 -32.67 1.90
N MET A 19 41.98 -33.03 0.61
CA MET A 19 40.88 -32.77 -0.33
C MET A 19 39.61 -33.57 0.01
N ALA A 20 39.73 -34.82 0.47
CA ALA A 20 38.59 -35.62 0.92
C ALA A 20 37.93 -35.07 2.19
N GLY A 21 38.72 -34.53 3.13
CA GLY A 21 38.20 -33.87 4.34
C GLY A 21 37.42 -32.60 4.06
N ILE A 22 37.87 -31.78 3.09
CA ILE A 22 37.16 -30.57 2.65
C ILE A 22 35.87 -30.94 1.93
N PHE A 23 35.87 -31.99 1.10
CA PHE A 23 34.66 -32.45 0.40
C PHE A 23 33.60 -32.99 1.37
N PHE A 24 34.00 -33.73 2.42
CA PHE A 24 33.08 -34.23 3.44
C PHE A 24 32.46 -33.10 4.28
N SER A 25 33.19 -32.01 4.50
CA SER A 25 32.69 -30.84 5.22
C SER A 25 31.67 -30.03 4.40
N ILE A 26 31.79 -30.02 3.06
CA ILE A 26 30.83 -29.36 2.16
C ILE A 26 29.53 -30.18 2.04
N THR A 27 29.60 -31.51 2.12
CA THR A 27 28.41 -32.38 2.03
C THR A 27 27.52 -32.39 3.28
N LYS A 28 27.96 -31.78 4.40
CA LYS A 28 27.20 -31.79 5.67
C LYS A 28 26.39 -30.53 5.95
N THR A 29 26.33 -29.57 5.03
CA THR A 29 25.63 -28.28 5.23
C THR A 29 24.42 -28.05 4.33
N VAL A 30 23.86 -29.09 3.71
CA VAL A 30 22.61 -28.99 2.95
C VAL A 30 21.64 -30.04 3.44
N GLY A 31 20.87 -29.67 4.46
CA GLY A 31 19.92 -30.54 5.13
C GLY A 31 18.97 -29.75 6.02
N HIS A 32 18.45 -28.64 5.50
CA HIS A 32 17.22 -28.05 6.03
C HIS A 32 16.22 -28.03 4.88
N SER A 33 15.43 -29.09 4.79
CA SER A 33 14.26 -29.13 3.91
C SER A 33 13.23 -28.18 4.50
N VAL A 34 13.18 -26.95 3.97
CA VAL A 34 12.04 -26.06 4.17
C VAL A 34 10.85 -26.74 3.51
N ASN A 35 9.79 -26.97 4.29
CA ASN A 35 8.54 -27.49 3.78
C ASN A 35 7.94 -26.44 2.84
N ILE A 36 8.01 -26.71 1.54
CA ILE A 36 7.50 -25.82 0.49
C ILE A 36 5.99 -25.56 0.69
N ASN A 37 5.24 -26.49 1.26
CA ASN A 37 3.80 -26.29 1.51
C ASN A 37 3.50 -25.20 2.54
N ASP A 38 4.42 -24.94 3.50
CA ASP A 38 4.28 -23.84 4.47
C ASP A 38 4.66 -22.47 3.87
N VAL A 39 5.29 -22.47 2.68
CA VAL A 39 5.62 -21.26 1.90
C VAL A 39 4.60 -21.03 0.78
N VAL A 40 3.96 -22.09 0.28
CA VAL A 40 3.04 -22.07 -0.87
C VAL A 40 1.66 -21.49 -0.55
N GLU A 41 1.26 -21.35 0.71
CA GLU A 41 0.03 -20.59 1.04
C GLU A 41 0.19 -19.08 0.78
N LYS A 42 1.39 -18.61 0.40
CA LYS A 42 1.73 -17.19 0.28
C LYS A 42 2.03 -16.69 -1.13
N ILE A 43 1.78 -17.46 -2.20
CA ILE A 43 2.02 -16.98 -3.57
C ILE A 43 0.88 -17.42 -4.49
N SER A 44 -0.08 -16.52 -4.71
CA SER A 44 -0.99 -16.59 -5.84
C SER A 44 -0.27 -16.11 -7.10
N GLU A 45 -0.19 -16.98 -8.11
CA GLU A 45 0.41 -16.69 -9.41
C GLU A 45 -0.54 -15.88 -10.31
N SER A 46 -0.13 -14.68 -10.69
CA SER A 46 -0.22 -14.18 -12.07
C SER A 46 0.90 -13.15 -12.29
N GLY A 47 1.47 -13.10 -13.49
CA GLY A 47 2.73 -12.40 -13.81
C GLY A 47 2.88 -10.98 -13.25
N ASP A 48 4.12 -10.65 -12.88
CA ASP A 48 4.57 -9.57 -11.97
C ASP A 48 4.33 -9.90 -10.49
N ASN A 49 5.33 -10.52 -9.86
CA ASN A 49 5.27 -10.91 -8.44
C ASN A 49 5.30 -9.67 -7.54
N CYS A 50 4.15 -9.01 -7.42
CA CYS A 50 3.98 -7.94 -6.47
C CYS A 50 3.91 -8.50 -5.06
N THR A 51 4.95 -8.21 -4.28
CA THR A 51 4.99 -8.58 -2.87
C THR A 51 4.46 -7.43 -2.00
N PHE A 52 3.51 -7.74 -1.13
CA PHE A 52 3.01 -6.84 -0.10
C PHE A 52 2.92 -7.56 1.25
N LEU A 53 2.94 -6.80 2.34
CA LEU A 53 2.80 -7.33 3.69
C LEU A 53 1.33 -7.22 4.12
N GLN A 54 0.75 -8.32 4.55
CA GLN A 54 -0.56 -8.31 5.19
C GLN A 54 -0.42 -7.99 6.68
N THR A 55 -1.12 -6.95 7.14
CA THR A 55 -1.19 -6.53 8.54
C THR A 55 -2.64 -6.37 8.99
N GLU A 56 -2.91 -6.63 10.26
CA GLU A 56 -4.22 -6.43 10.87
C GLU A 56 -4.27 -5.09 11.61
N HIS A 57 -5.38 -4.35 11.46
CA HIS A 57 -5.62 -3.09 12.15
C HIS A 57 -7.02 -3.07 12.74
N ILE A 58 -7.19 -2.33 13.84
CA ILE A 58 -8.50 -2.05 14.42
C ILE A 58 -8.89 -0.61 14.09
N VAL A 59 -10.05 -0.44 13.46
CA VAL A 59 -10.58 0.88 13.12
C VAL A 59 -10.95 1.62 14.40
N SER A 60 -10.42 2.82 14.61
CA SER A 60 -10.70 3.62 15.82
C SER A 60 -11.48 4.91 15.54
N GLY A 61 -11.78 5.22 14.27
CA GLY A 61 -12.41 6.47 13.85
C GLY A 61 -13.77 6.24 13.20
N VAL A 62 -14.61 7.28 13.18
CA VAL A 62 -15.98 7.22 12.62
C VAL A 62 -16.07 7.72 11.18
N SER A 63 -14.97 8.19 10.58
CA SER A 63 -14.99 8.85 9.28
C SER A 63 -15.41 7.95 8.13
N MET A 64 -15.46 6.63 8.32
CA MET A 64 -15.80 5.64 7.30
C MET A 64 -17.12 4.94 7.57
N VAL A 65 -17.88 5.32 8.60
CA VAL A 65 -19.19 4.72 8.89
C VAL A 65 -20.16 4.98 7.71
N PRO A 66 -21.02 4.01 7.32
CA PRO A 66 -21.16 2.63 7.84
C PRO A 66 -20.30 1.60 7.09
N VAL A 67 -19.36 2.05 6.26
CA VAL A 67 -18.45 1.17 5.51
C VAL A 67 -17.51 0.45 6.47
N LEU A 68 -16.89 1.20 7.38
CA LEU A 68 -16.08 0.69 8.48
C LEU A 68 -16.50 1.38 9.77
N ASN A 69 -16.81 0.59 10.78
CA ASN A 69 -17.21 1.04 12.11
C ASN A 69 -16.01 1.01 13.07
N PRO A 70 -16.05 1.83 14.14
CA PRO A 70 -15.11 1.65 15.24
C PRO A 70 -15.14 0.21 15.75
N SER A 71 -13.95 -0.32 16.05
CA SER A 71 -13.69 -1.70 16.45
C SER A 71 -13.76 -2.76 15.35
N ASP A 72 -14.05 -2.40 14.10
CA ASP A 72 -13.89 -3.33 12.98
C ASP A 72 -12.42 -3.70 12.82
N GLU A 73 -12.15 -5.00 12.66
CA GLU A 73 -10.84 -5.53 12.27
C GLU A 73 -10.74 -5.49 10.73
N ILE A 74 -9.63 -4.96 10.23
CA ILE A 74 -9.37 -4.85 8.80
C ILE A 74 -8.01 -5.43 8.45
N LEU A 75 -7.92 -6.04 7.27
CA LEU A 75 -6.66 -6.44 6.67
C LEU A 75 -6.13 -5.31 5.80
N ALA A 76 -4.85 -4.99 5.94
CA ALA A 76 -4.16 -3.99 5.15
C ALA A 76 -2.99 -4.63 4.40
N PHE A 77 -2.96 -4.44 3.09
CA PHE A 77 -1.91 -4.91 2.20
C PHE A 77 -0.89 -3.78 2.01
N GLU A 78 0.10 -3.72 2.90
CA GLU A 78 1.15 -2.70 2.90
C GLU A 78 2.10 -2.89 1.71
N GLY A 79 2.36 -1.80 0.98
CA GLY A 79 3.17 -1.83 -0.23
C GLY A 79 2.43 -2.32 -1.48
N TYR A 80 1.12 -2.61 -1.39
CA TYR A 80 0.30 -3.02 -2.54
C TYR A 80 0.39 -2.04 -3.71
N TYR A 81 0.43 -0.72 -3.45
CA TYR A 81 0.50 0.29 -4.50
C TYR A 81 1.91 0.57 -5.04
N ASN A 82 2.93 -0.22 -4.63
CA ASN A 82 4.27 -0.13 -5.24
C ASN A 82 4.32 -0.72 -6.65
N CYS A 83 3.33 -1.54 -6.98
CA CYS A 83 3.26 -2.33 -8.21
C CYS A 83 1.84 -2.27 -8.84
N ASN A 84 0.83 -1.85 -8.08
CA ASN A 84 -0.55 -1.75 -8.53
C ASN A 84 -0.98 -0.29 -8.57
N SER A 85 -1.81 0.07 -9.53
CA SER A 85 -2.49 1.36 -9.54
C SER A 85 -3.54 1.46 -8.45
N VAL A 86 -3.75 2.66 -7.94
CA VAL A 86 -4.90 2.98 -7.07
C VAL A 86 -6.16 3.01 -7.92
N GLU A 87 -7.22 2.34 -7.47
CA GLU A 87 -8.52 2.32 -8.12
C GLU A 87 -9.50 3.26 -7.40
N ARG A 88 -10.46 3.80 -8.15
CA ARG A 88 -11.49 4.68 -7.56
C ARG A 88 -12.36 3.83 -6.65
N GLY A 89 -12.52 4.29 -5.41
CA GLY A 89 -13.27 3.56 -4.39
C GLY A 89 -12.41 2.63 -3.54
N ASP A 90 -11.10 2.50 -3.82
CA ASP A 90 -10.20 1.82 -2.91
C ASP A 90 -10.26 2.46 -1.52
N ILE A 91 -10.31 1.61 -0.49
CA ILE A 91 -10.09 2.04 0.88
C ILE A 91 -8.58 1.97 1.14
N VAL A 92 -8.00 3.09 1.55
CA VAL A 92 -6.55 3.27 1.70
C VAL A 92 -6.18 3.62 3.13
N LEU A 93 -5.02 3.11 3.58
CA LEU A 93 -4.33 3.65 4.75
C LEU A 93 -3.37 4.75 4.30
N VAL A 94 -3.49 5.92 4.93
CA VAL A 94 -2.72 7.12 4.58
C VAL A 94 -1.89 7.59 5.77
N GLY A 95 -0.58 7.64 5.58
CA GLY A 95 0.40 8.08 6.56
C GLY A 95 0.71 9.56 6.48
N PHE A 96 0.99 10.16 7.62
CA PHE A 96 1.51 11.52 7.73
C PHE A 96 2.56 11.58 8.83
N ASP A 97 3.67 12.29 8.58
CA ASP A 97 4.78 12.39 9.54
C ASP A 97 4.40 13.01 10.89
N TRP A 98 3.34 13.83 10.92
CA TRP A 98 2.86 14.50 12.13
C TRP A 98 1.92 13.62 12.98
N ARG A 99 1.62 12.38 12.58
CA ARG A 99 0.74 11.48 13.33
C ARG A 99 1.19 10.02 13.28
N ASP A 100 1.26 9.40 14.45
CA ASP A 100 1.72 8.02 14.61
C ASP A 100 0.83 6.96 13.95
N LYS A 101 -0.48 7.19 13.92
CA LYS A 101 -1.45 6.25 13.32
C LYS A 101 -1.78 6.68 11.88
N PRO A 102 -2.06 5.76 10.95
CA PRO A 102 -2.52 6.08 9.59
C PRO A 102 -4.03 6.36 9.55
N LEU A 103 -4.49 7.15 8.57
CA LEU A 103 -5.91 7.45 8.35
C LEU A 103 -6.48 6.43 7.39
N VAL A 104 -7.67 5.91 7.65
CA VAL A 104 -8.43 5.11 6.68
C VAL A 104 -9.41 6.01 5.92
N LYS A 105 -9.35 6.01 4.58
CA LYS A 105 -10.15 6.88 3.68
C LYS A 105 -10.46 6.18 2.36
N PHE A 106 -11.43 6.68 1.60
CA PHE A 106 -11.62 6.31 0.20
C PHE A 106 -10.71 7.10 -0.73
N ALA A 107 -10.14 6.47 -1.74
CA ALA A 107 -9.60 7.14 -2.93
C ALA A 107 -10.76 7.54 -3.85
N ARG A 108 -11.06 8.84 -3.94
CA ARG A 108 -12.23 9.35 -4.69
C ARG A 108 -11.88 10.08 -5.96
N GLY A 109 -10.72 10.74 -6.02
CA GLY A 109 -10.17 11.35 -7.23
C GLY A 109 -8.76 10.80 -7.49
N LEU A 110 -8.49 10.45 -8.74
CA LEU A 110 -7.27 9.80 -9.20
C LEU A 110 -6.49 10.74 -10.13
N PRO A 111 -5.19 10.47 -10.36
CA PRO A 111 -4.41 11.19 -11.36
C PRO A 111 -5.11 11.29 -12.71
N GLY A 112 -5.17 12.50 -13.26
CA GLY A 112 -5.81 12.80 -14.54
C GLY A 112 -7.31 13.08 -14.48
N ASP A 113 -7.98 12.85 -13.35
CA ASP A 113 -9.37 13.26 -13.19
C ASP A 113 -9.49 14.78 -13.23
N ALA A 114 -10.52 15.27 -13.93
CA ALA A 114 -10.97 16.63 -13.71
C ALA A 114 -11.67 16.69 -12.34
N PHE A 115 -11.39 17.72 -11.55
CA PHE A 115 -12.05 17.94 -10.26
C PHE A 115 -12.45 19.41 -10.11
N GLY A 116 -13.62 19.64 -9.52
CA GLY A 116 -14.23 20.95 -9.50
C GLY A 116 -15.17 21.15 -8.32
N LEU A 117 -15.73 22.36 -8.24
CA LEU A 117 -16.75 22.72 -7.27
C LEU A 117 -17.97 23.28 -7.98
N LYS A 118 -19.16 22.93 -7.48
CA LYS A 118 -20.43 23.52 -7.90
C LYS A 118 -21.14 24.09 -6.69
N GLN A 119 -21.35 25.41 -6.68
CA GLN A 119 -22.11 26.04 -5.61
C GLN A 119 -23.57 25.55 -5.62
N VAL A 120 -24.09 25.23 -4.43
CA VAL A 120 -25.48 24.89 -4.16
C VAL A 120 -25.88 25.65 -2.90
N GLU A 121 -26.73 26.66 -3.06
CA GLU A 121 -27.08 27.60 -1.99
C GLU A 121 -25.82 28.28 -1.40
N ASP A 122 -25.58 28.12 -0.10
CA ASP A 122 -24.43 28.63 0.64
C ASP A 122 -23.29 27.59 0.78
N LYS A 123 -23.39 26.45 0.10
CA LYS A 123 -22.45 25.32 0.16
C LYS A 123 -21.96 24.92 -1.23
N PHE A 124 -21.12 23.89 -1.29
CA PHE A 124 -20.50 23.42 -2.52
C PHE A 124 -20.54 21.91 -2.63
N ASN A 125 -20.93 21.42 -3.82
CA ASN A 125 -20.68 20.05 -4.23
C ASN A 125 -19.27 19.92 -4.78
N ILE A 126 -18.61 18.80 -4.49
CA ILE A 126 -17.39 18.37 -5.18
C ILE A 126 -17.78 17.66 -6.47
N LEU A 127 -17.10 17.99 -7.56
CA LEU A 127 -17.25 17.32 -8.85
C LEU A 127 -16.01 16.51 -9.16
N ILE A 128 -16.18 15.30 -9.69
CA ILE A 128 -15.12 14.50 -10.33
C ILE A 128 -15.58 14.16 -11.74
N ASN A 129 -14.76 14.49 -12.74
CA ASN A 129 -15.07 14.34 -14.16
C ASN A 129 -16.43 14.94 -14.57
N GLY A 130 -16.80 16.06 -13.93
CA GLY A 130 -18.07 16.77 -14.16
C GLY A 130 -19.27 16.20 -13.41
N GLU A 131 -19.13 15.05 -12.74
CA GLU A 131 -20.21 14.41 -11.97
C GLU A 131 -20.12 14.78 -10.49
N VAL A 132 -21.28 14.91 -9.82
CA VAL A 132 -21.32 15.15 -8.37
C VAL A 132 -20.76 13.95 -7.63
N LEU A 133 -19.74 14.17 -6.83
CA LEU A 133 -19.16 13.15 -5.99
C LEU A 133 -20.17 12.73 -4.91
N VAL A 134 -20.37 11.43 -4.75
CA VAL A 134 -21.24 10.84 -3.72
C VAL A 134 -20.47 9.88 -2.81
N ASN A 135 -20.93 9.73 -1.57
CA ASN A 135 -20.38 8.78 -0.61
C ASN A 135 -20.82 7.33 -0.94
N SER A 136 -20.54 6.35 -0.07
CA SER A 136 -20.93 4.95 -0.31
C SER A 136 -22.44 4.70 -0.29
N GLU A 137 -23.21 5.64 0.26
CA GLU A 137 -24.68 5.54 0.40
C GLU A 137 -25.40 6.29 -0.73
N GLY A 138 -24.67 6.97 -1.61
CA GLY A 138 -25.22 7.77 -2.71
C GLY A 138 -25.50 9.22 -2.34
N ASP A 139 -25.14 9.67 -1.14
CA ASP A 139 -25.31 11.05 -0.72
C ASP A 139 -24.21 11.95 -1.32
N ALA A 140 -24.62 13.08 -1.89
CA ALA A 140 -23.70 14.07 -2.44
C ALA A 140 -22.79 14.67 -1.35
N TYR A 141 -21.50 14.83 -1.64
CA TYR A 141 -20.61 15.59 -0.76
C TYR A 141 -20.95 17.07 -0.84
N VAL A 142 -21.49 17.62 0.24
CA VAL A 142 -21.87 19.03 0.38
C VAL A 142 -21.02 19.67 1.47
N ILE A 143 -20.03 20.47 1.07
CA ILE A 143 -19.05 21.09 1.97
C ILE A 143 -19.32 22.58 2.17
N ASP A 144 -18.92 23.08 3.34
CA ASP A 144 -18.97 24.51 3.67
C ASP A 144 -17.94 25.33 2.86
N SER A 145 -18.11 26.66 2.87
CA SER A 145 -17.25 27.59 2.13
C SER A 145 -15.77 27.47 2.50
N LYS A 146 -15.44 27.27 3.78
CA LYS A 146 -14.05 27.16 4.22
C LYS A 146 -13.34 25.94 3.62
N LYS A 147 -14.02 24.81 3.55
CA LYS A 147 -13.49 23.60 2.87
C LYS A 147 -13.41 23.81 1.36
N ALA A 148 -14.41 24.48 0.78
CA ALA A 148 -14.42 24.81 -0.64
C ALA A 148 -13.27 25.74 -1.03
N ASP A 149 -12.92 26.72 -0.18
CA ASP A 149 -11.77 27.61 -0.39
C ASP A 149 -10.47 26.81 -0.47
N LEU A 150 -10.27 25.84 0.44
CA LEU A 150 -9.09 24.98 0.39
C LEU A 150 -9.03 24.18 -0.91
N ILE A 151 -10.11 23.51 -1.30
CA ILE A 151 -10.15 22.73 -2.55
C ILE A 151 -9.94 23.64 -3.77
N SER A 152 -10.46 24.87 -3.75
CA SER A 152 -10.32 25.84 -4.84
C SER A 152 -8.86 26.23 -5.09
N LEU A 153 -8.02 26.25 -4.04
CA LEU A 153 -6.57 26.48 -4.21
C LEU A 153 -5.95 25.39 -5.09
N TYR A 154 -6.25 24.11 -4.83
CA TYR A 154 -5.74 22.99 -5.61
C TYR A 154 -6.33 22.96 -7.03
N ILE A 155 -7.60 23.32 -7.20
CA ILE A 155 -8.20 23.47 -8.53
C ILE A 155 -7.45 24.54 -9.32
N GLY A 156 -7.14 25.69 -8.71
CA GLY A 156 -6.40 26.76 -9.36
C GLY A 156 -4.95 26.39 -9.69
N ASP A 157 -4.25 25.75 -8.75
CA ASP A 157 -2.83 25.38 -8.91
C ASP A 157 -2.60 24.31 -9.98
N TYR A 158 -3.61 23.49 -10.26
CA TYR A 158 -3.52 22.34 -11.17
C TYR A 158 -4.53 22.38 -12.32
N ASP A 159 -5.03 23.57 -12.67
CA ASP A 159 -5.97 23.78 -13.78
C ASP A 159 -7.20 22.84 -13.75
N GLY A 160 -7.67 22.49 -12.56
CA GLY A 160 -8.80 21.60 -12.33
C GLY A 160 -8.54 20.14 -12.68
N VAL A 161 -7.29 19.70 -12.79
CA VAL A 161 -6.92 18.30 -13.06
C VAL A 161 -6.05 17.77 -11.92
N ILE A 162 -6.39 16.59 -11.38
CA ILE A 162 -5.59 15.96 -10.32
C ILE A 162 -4.23 15.54 -10.89
N PRO A 163 -3.10 16.03 -10.33
CA PRO A 163 -1.77 15.71 -10.84
C PRO A 163 -1.39 14.23 -10.78
N VAL A 164 -0.38 13.85 -11.56
CA VAL A 164 0.28 12.54 -11.47
C VAL A 164 0.71 12.24 -10.04
N ASN A 165 0.54 10.98 -9.62
CA ASN A 165 0.89 10.50 -8.28
C ASN A 165 0.21 11.27 -7.13
N THR A 166 -0.94 11.90 -7.38
CA THR A 166 -1.73 12.56 -6.32
C THR A 166 -3.18 12.12 -6.33
N TYR A 167 -3.83 12.22 -5.17
CA TYR A 167 -5.17 11.66 -4.95
C TYR A 167 -6.03 12.59 -4.11
N LEU A 168 -7.31 12.67 -4.47
CA LEU A 168 -8.35 13.22 -3.59
C LEU A 168 -8.90 12.08 -2.74
N ILE A 169 -8.65 12.12 -1.44
CA ILE A 169 -9.12 11.11 -0.49
C ILE A 169 -10.22 11.67 0.41
N MET A 170 -11.26 10.87 0.66
CA MET A 170 -12.45 11.32 1.37
C MET A 170 -12.88 10.33 2.45
N GLY A 171 -13.41 10.84 3.57
CA GLY A 171 -14.23 10.03 4.48
C GLY A 171 -15.60 9.75 3.85
N ASN A 172 -16.41 8.92 4.49
CA ASN A 172 -17.77 8.61 4.05
C ASN A 172 -18.83 9.65 4.48
N ASP A 173 -18.51 10.53 5.44
CA ASP A 173 -19.42 11.64 5.81
C ASP A 173 -19.44 12.70 4.68
N PRO A 174 -20.60 12.96 4.06
CA PRO A 174 -20.71 13.88 2.93
C PRO A 174 -20.38 15.33 3.28
N ARG A 175 -20.34 15.70 4.56
CA ARG A 175 -19.96 17.05 5.01
C ARG A 175 -18.44 17.28 5.01
N GLY A 176 -17.66 16.24 4.73
CA GLY A 176 -16.19 16.23 4.84
C GLY A 176 -15.73 15.97 6.28
N THR A 177 -14.69 15.14 6.41
CA THR A 177 -14.13 14.71 7.70
C THR A 177 -12.76 15.36 7.95
N TYR A 178 -11.79 14.60 8.44
CA TYR A 178 -10.37 14.97 8.36
C TYR A 178 -9.77 14.22 7.17
N ASP A 179 -9.95 14.82 5.99
CA ASP A 179 -9.66 14.27 4.67
C ASP A 179 -9.22 15.39 3.71
N SER A 180 -9.25 15.19 2.39
CA SER A 180 -8.79 16.20 1.43
C SER A 180 -9.53 17.54 1.53
N THR A 181 -10.73 17.60 2.13
CA THR A 181 -11.42 18.86 2.41
C THR A 181 -10.75 19.70 3.51
N LYS A 182 -9.79 19.14 4.25
CA LYS A 182 -9.03 19.81 5.32
C LYS A 182 -7.54 19.92 5.05
N PHE A 183 -6.96 19.06 4.22
CA PHE A 183 -5.53 19.08 3.91
C PHE A 183 -5.19 19.00 2.41
N GLY A 184 -6.17 18.97 1.51
CA GLY A 184 -5.96 18.95 0.08
C GLY A 184 -5.61 17.57 -0.48
N LEU A 185 -4.99 17.56 -1.66
CA LEU A 185 -4.57 16.32 -2.32
C LEU A 185 -3.39 15.68 -1.57
N ILE A 186 -3.32 14.36 -1.58
CA ILE A 186 -2.19 13.61 -1.03
C ILE A 186 -1.32 13.05 -2.14
N GLY A 187 -0.03 12.87 -1.89
CA GLY A 187 0.87 12.17 -2.80
C GLY A 187 0.83 10.65 -2.63
N GLN A 188 1.26 9.93 -3.67
CA GLN A 188 1.41 8.47 -3.68
C GLN A 188 2.24 7.96 -2.49
N SER A 189 3.28 8.69 -2.09
CA SER A 189 4.14 8.31 -0.97
C SER A 189 3.42 8.28 0.39
N SER A 190 2.27 8.94 0.51
CA SER A 190 1.44 8.88 1.72
C SER A 190 0.56 7.63 1.76
N LEU A 191 0.39 6.90 0.65
CA LEU A 191 -0.39 5.66 0.62
C LEU A 191 0.44 4.50 1.17
N ILE A 192 0.03 3.99 2.33
CA ILE A 192 0.71 2.89 3.01
C ILE A 192 0.21 1.54 2.51
N ALA A 193 -1.11 1.38 2.42
CA ALA A 193 -1.74 0.10 2.15
C ALA A 193 -3.10 0.22 1.45
N LYS A 194 -3.47 -0.83 0.71
CA LYS A 194 -4.85 -1.11 0.33
C LYS A 194 -5.53 -1.85 1.47
N VAL A 195 -6.70 -1.39 1.88
CA VAL A 195 -7.51 -2.08 2.89
C VAL A 195 -8.39 -3.10 2.18
N HIS A 196 -8.31 -4.34 2.66
CA HIS A 196 -9.25 -5.40 2.35
C HIS A 196 -10.13 -5.62 3.56
N SER A 197 -11.44 -5.43 3.39
CA SER A 197 -12.42 -5.69 4.43
C SER A 197 -13.29 -6.83 3.96
N GLU A 198 -13.12 -8.00 4.57
CA GLU A 198 -14.08 -9.09 4.44
C GLU A 198 -15.30 -8.71 5.26
N LYS A 199 -16.24 -7.97 4.66
CA LYS A 199 -17.57 -7.88 5.25
C LYS A 199 -18.21 -9.27 5.17
N ASN A 200 -18.30 -9.95 6.31
CA ASN A 200 -19.23 -11.07 6.52
C ASN A 200 -20.68 -10.61 6.35
#